data_AF-A0A2G6S5A7-F1
#
_entry.id   AF-A0A2G6S5A7-F1
#
_cell.length_a   1.000
_cell.length_b   1.000
_cell.length_c   1.000
_cell.angle_alpha   90.00
_cell.angle_beta   90.00
_cell.angle_gamma   90.00
#
_symmetry.space_group_name_H-M   'P 1'
#
loop_
_entity.id
_entity.type
_entity.pdbx_description
1 polymer ?
#
loop_
_entity_poly.entity_id
_entity_poly.type
_entity_poly.pdbx_seq_one_letter_code
_entity_poly.pdbx_strand_id
1 'polypeptide(L)' 'MIDSTQHTLPQYNDSSLLRASDIFSTPRRRGVLPIGKTTFYRWVDKGLVPKGKKISGTPLWPYAVIRQLAEHLPQ' A
#
# COMPACT_ATOMS: atom_id res chain seq x y z
N MET A 1 28.81 -9.84 -9.70
CA MET A 1 27.89 -8.71 -9.92
C MET A 1 26.62 -9.04 -9.15
N ILE A 2 26.42 -8.43 -7.98
CA ILE A 2 25.20 -8.62 -7.18
C ILE A 2 24.37 -7.39 -7.45
N ASP A 3 23.39 -7.51 -8.34
CA ASP A 3 22.43 -6.44 -8.64
C ASP A 3 21.53 -6.26 -7.41
N SER A 4 22.04 -5.51 -6.45
CA SER A 4 21.31 -5.11 -5.25
C SER A 4 20.36 -4.01 -5.67
N THR A 5 19.29 -4.37 -6.38
CA THR A 5 18.11 -3.52 -6.50
C THR A 5 17.51 -3.42 -5.11
N GLN A 6 18.09 -2.53 -4.30
CA GLN A 6 17.44 -1.95 -3.14
C GLN A 6 16.14 -1.35 -3.67
N HIS A 7 15.05 -2.11 -3.56
CA HIS A 7 13.71 -1.59 -3.73
C HIS A 7 13.43 -0.68 -2.54
N THR A 8 14.05 0.50 -2.56
CA THR A 8 13.73 1.61 -1.67
C THR A 8 12.26 1.87 -1.88
N LEU A 9 11.42 1.51 -0.90
CA LEU A 9 10.05 2.01 -0.86
C LEU A 9 10.15 3.53 -1.05
N PRO A 10 9.40 4.14 -1.97
CA PRO A 10 9.43 5.59 -2.13
C PRO A 10 9.25 6.21 -0.75
N GLN A 11 10.07 7.21 -0.41
CA GLN A 11 9.98 7.92 0.86
C GLN A 11 8.66 8.67 0.89
N TYR A 12 7.61 8.00 1.34
CA TYR A 12 6.31 8.59 1.57
C TYR A 12 6.35 9.37 2.89
N ASN A 13 5.87 10.60 2.86
CA ASN A 13 5.56 11.34 4.08
C ASN A 13 4.12 11.06 4.51
N ASP A 14 3.75 11.43 5.74
CA ASP A 14 2.41 11.15 6.28
C ASP A 14 1.28 11.82 5.47
N SER A 15 1.57 12.90 4.74
CA SER A 15 0.65 13.57 3.82
C SER A 15 0.52 12.92 2.43
N SER A 16 1.31 11.88 2.14
CA SER A 16 1.32 11.24 0.81
C SER A 16 0.02 10.50 0.54
N LEU A 17 -0.43 10.57 -0.73
CA LEU A 17 -1.57 9.81 -1.23
C LEU A 17 -1.07 8.70 -2.15
N LEU A 18 -1.37 7.46 -1.78
CA LEU A 18 -0.91 6.26 -2.47
C LEU A 18 -1.96 5.75 -3.44
N ARG A 19 -1.51 5.22 -4.58
CA ARG A 19 -2.36 4.37 -5.41
C ARG A 19 -2.41 2.98 -4.79
N ALA A 20 -3.44 2.21 -5.13
CA ALA A 20 -3.55 0.82 -4.69
C ALA A 20 -2.28 0.00 -5.03
N SER A 21 -1.66 0.24 -6.18
CA SER A 21 -0.44 -0.43 -6.64
C SER A 21 0.79 -0.20 -5.76
N ASP A 22 0.80 0.89 -4.99
CA ASP A 22 1.90 1.23 -4.08
C ASP A 22 1.69 0.59 -2.70
N ILE A 23 0.45 0.15 -2.41
CA ILE A 23 0.05 -0.41 -1.13
C ILE A 23 0.29 -1.92 -1.10
N PHE A 24 -0.20 -2.66 -2.09
CA PHE A 24 -0.03 -4.12 -2.10
C PHE A 24 1.31 -4.54 -2.70
N SER A 25 1.80 -5.69 -2.28
CA SER A 25 2.99 -6.32 -2.85
C SER A 25 2.63 -7.22 -4.04
N THR A 26 3.57 -7.33 -4.97
CA THR A 26 3.54 -8.23 -6.13
C THR A 26 4.85 -9.01 -6.19
N PRO A 27 4.94 -10.10 -6.99
CA PRO A 27 6.20 -10.83 -7.15
C PRO A 27 7.36 -9.96 -7.67
N ARG A 28 7.07 -8.81 -8.29
CA ARG A 28 8.07 -7.92 -8.90
C ARG A 28 8.37 -6.67 -8.08
N ARG A 29 7.51 -6.32 -7.12
CA ARG A 29 7.59 -5.05 -6.37
C ARG A 29 6.98 -5.21 -4.99
N ARG A 30 7.69 -4.72 -3.98
CA ARG A 30 7.17 -4.63 -2.61
C ARG A 30 6.36 -3.34 -2.45
N GLY A 31 5.10 -3.48 -2.02
CA GLY A 31 4.27 -2.36 -1.58
C GLY A 31 4.43 -2.12 -0.09
N VAL A 32 3.68 -1.15 0.45
CA VAL A 32 3.70 -0.87 1.90
C VAL A 32 3.24 -2.07 2.73
N LEU A 33 2.23 -2.80 2.25
CA LEU A 33 1.71 -4.00 2.89
C LEU A 33 2.28 -5.27 2.22
N PRO A 34 2.69 -6.28 2.99
CA PRO A 34 3.19 -7.56 2.48
C PRO A 34 2.03 -8.50 2.04
N ILE A 35 0.99 -7.94 1.40
CA ILE A 35 -0.18 -8.68 0.93
C ILE A 35 -0.38 -8.50 -0.57
N GLY A 36 -1.04 -9.47 -1.22
CA GLY A 36 -1.39 -9.37 -2.63
C GLY A 36 -2.57 -8.43 -2.91
N LYS A 37 -2.69 -8.02 -4.17
CA LYS A 37 -3.79 -7.17 -4.70
C LYS A 37 -5.17 -7.63 -4.25
N THR A 38 -5.50 -8.91 -4.42
CA THR A 38 -6.81 -9.46 -4.10
C THR A 38 -7.14 -9.35 -2.62
N THR A 39 -6.15 -9.62 -1.75
CA THR A 39 -6.32 -9.49 -0.30
C THR A 39 -6.58 -8.04 0.09
N PHE A 40 -5.85 -7.09 -0.50
CA PHE A 40 -6.05 -5.67 -0.25
C PHE A 40 -7.47 -5.22 -0.60
N TYR A 41 -7.97 -5.52 -1.81
CA TYR A 41 -9.34 -5.15 -2.18
C TYR A 41 -10.40 -5.85 -1.31
N ARG A 42 -10.19 -7.11 -0.95
CA ARG A 42 -11.08 -7.81 -0.01
C ARG A 42 -11.12 -7.14 1.36
N TRP A 43 -10.01 -6.58 1.84
CA TRP A 43 -9.99 -5.81 3.09
C TRP A 43 -10.71 -4.47 2.96
N VAL A 44 -10.61 -3.80 1.81
CA VAL A 44 -11.41 -2.60 1.51
C VAL A 44 -12.90 -2.92 1.52
N ASP A 45 -13.30 -4.03 0.87
CA ASP A 45 -14.71 -4.45 0.81
C ASP A 45 -15.26 -4.85 2.19
N LYS A 46 -14.43 -5.47 3.03
CA LYS A 46 -14.77 -5.82 4.42
C LYS A 46 -14.71 -4.63 5.39
N GLY A 47 -14.28 -3.45 4.95
CA GLY A 47 -14.14 -2.26 5.79
C GLY A 47 -12.93 -2.29 6.75
N LEU A 48 -12.01 -3.23 6.58
CA LEU A 48 -10.76 -3.29 7.36
C LEU A 48 -9.76 -2.21 6.90
N VAL A 49 -9.85 -1.83 5.63
CA VAL A 49 -9.14 -0.67 5.06
C VAL A 49 -10.21 0.32 4.61
N PRO A 50 -10.13 1.61 4.96
CA PRO A 50 -11.10 2.58 4.49
C PRO A 50 -11.07 2.69 2.97
N LYS A 51 -12.20 3.04 2.35
CA LYS A 51 -12.25 3.27 0.89
C LYS A 51 -11.36 4.45 0.52
N GLY A 52 -10.64 4.31 -0.60
CA GLY A 52 -9.78 5.39 -1.11
C GLY A 52 -10.60 6.60 -1.54
N LYS A 53 -10.04 7.80 -1.32
CA LYS A 53 -10.60 9.05 -1.81
C LYS A 53 -10.41 9.11 -3.32
N LYS A 54 -11.49 9.34 -4.08
CA LYS A 54 -11.41 9.50 -5.53
C LYS A 54 -10.90 10.90 -5.87
N ILE A 55 -9.79 10.97 -6.60
CA ILE A 55 -9.24 12.19 -7.20
C ILE A 55 -9.16 11.95 -8.70
N SER A 56 -9.90 12.72 -9.49
CA SER A 56 -10.01 12.57 -10.95
C SER A 56 -10.30 11.12 -11.38
N GLY A 57 -11.22 10.45 -10.67
CA GLY A 57 -11.62 9.06 -10.95
C GLY A 57 -10.68 7.97 -10.41
N THR A 58 -9.49 8.32 -9.90
CA THR A 58 -8.55 7.36 -9.32
C THR A 58 -8.70 7.30 -7.80
N PRO A 59 -8.89 6.12 -7.18
CA PRO A 59 -8.92 6.01 -5.73
C PRO A 59 -7.50 6.10 -5.15
N LEU A 60 -7.31 6.95 -4.15
CA LEU A 60 -6.06 7.14 -3.43
C LEU A 60 -6.25 6.98 -1.91
N TRP A 61 -5.24 6.48 -1.22
CA TRP A 61 -5.25 6.27 0.23
C TRP A 61 -4.17 7.11 0.92
N PRO A 62 -4.46 7.74 2.07
CA PRO A 62 -3.43 8.39 2.87
C PRO A 62 -2.39 7.38 3.35
N TYR A 63 -1.11 7.70 3.16
CA TYR A 63 -0.01 6.84 3.60
C TYR A 63 -0.05 6.58 5.10
N ALA A 64 -0.33 7.59 5.93
CA ALA A 64 -0.43 7.45 7.38
C ALA A 64 -1.39 6.32 7.82
N VAL A 65 -2.54 6.20 7.15
CA VAL A 65 -3.53 5.14 7.44
C VAL A 65 -2.99 3.77 7.07
N ILE A 66 -2.36 3.65 5.90
CA ILE A 66 -1.80 2.38 5.42
C ILE A 66 -0.61 1.95 6.28
N ARG A 67 0.23 2.90 6.71
CA ARG A 67 1.34 2.68 7.63
C ARG A 67 0.83 2.17 8.98
N GLN A 68 -0.18 2.82 9.56
CA GLN A 68 -0.78 2.37 10.82
C GLN A 68 -1.31 0.93 10.69
N LEU A 69 -1.95 0.58 9.58
CA LEU A 69 -2.38 -0.80 9.34
C LEU A 69 -1.19 -1.77 9.29
N ALA A 70 -0.08 -1.39 8.65
CA ALA A 70 1.13 -2.22 8.58
C ALA A 70 1.72 -2.53 9.96
N GLU A 71 1.66 -1.58 10.90
CA GLU A 71 2.13 -1.73 12.27
C GLU A 71 1.28 -2.72 13.10
N HIS A 72 0.00 -2.90 12.74
CA HIS A 72 -0.94 -3.79 13.44
C HIS A 72 -1.01 -5.19 12.82
N LEU A 73 -0.33 -5.43 11.69
CA LEU A 73 -0.26 -6.76 11.11
C LEU A 73 0.84 -7.57 11.80
N PRO A 74 0.56 -8.81 12.24
CA PRO A 74 1.62 -9.72 12.66
C PRO A 74 2.58 -9.92 11.48
N GLN A 75 3.86 -9.63 11.72
CA GLN A 75 4.95 -9.75 10.74
C GLN A 75 5.30 -11.22 10.49
#